data_AF-A0A1E8B6Y9-F1
#
_entry.id   AF-A0A1E8B6Y9-F1
#
_cell.length_a   1.000
_cell.length_b   1.000
_cell.length_c   1.000
_cell.angle_alpha   90.00
_cell.angle_beta   90.00
_cell.angle_gamma   90.00
#
_symmetry.space_group_name_H-M   'P 1'
#
loop_
_entity.id
_entity.type
_entity.pdbx_description
1 polymer ?
#
loop_
_entity_poly.entity_id
_entity_poly.type
_entity_poly.pdbx_seq_one_letter_code
_entity_poly.pdbx_strand_id
1 'polypeptide(L)'
;MTTELYGAHCNEMKGYRVMERKDSYNHYFGGQDCNFPKCKLCGEKMHQILCFDLKDERLTELRSGELDILPLVSCLNCAMVWEPQYFQLSDAGKTVQIIQQRNMEEWVMEEEDKLPVPLPKTNVKIINMNNEDIPTDEDSYWEAFDLFGLEYVCRLLGAPLYEDIPEDLACPTCSKEMKYIAAITQDIKERELISVVDFQFGEMNIYYYLCKDCSIIKTEIQST
;
A
#
# COMPACT_ATOMS: atom_id res chain seq x y z
N MET A 1 5.43 11.64 20.22
CA MET A 1 4.03 12.01 20.49
C MET A 1 3.25 10.73 20.34
N THR A 2 2.43 10.36 21.33
CA THR A 2 1.42 9.32 21.12
C THR A 2 0.46 9.86 20.07
N THR A 3 0.55 9.34 18.85
CA THR A 3 -0.40 9.67 17.79
C THR A 3 -1.70 8.99 18.17
N GLU A 4 -2.71 9.77 18.54
CA GLU A 4 -4.07 9.26 18.75
C GLU A 4 -4.58 8.73 17.41
N LEU A 5 -5.25 7.58 17.40
CA LEU A 5 -5.72 6.92 16.17
C LEU A 5 -6.82 7.72 15.45
N TYR A 6 -7.56 8.53 16.20
CA TYR A 6 -8.64 9.38 15.73
C TYR A 6 -8.60 10.75 16.43
N GLY A 7 -9.27 11.73 15.83
CA GLY A 7 -9.45 13.04 16.46
C GLY A 7 -9.52 14.18 15.45
N ALA A 8 -9.70 15.41 15.96
CA ALA A 8 -9.79 16.61 15.12
C ALA A 8 -8.56 16.81 14.22
N HIS A 9 -7.38 16.34 14.66
CA HIS A 9 -6.13 16.41 13.90
C HIS A 9 -6.17 15.61 12.59
N CYS A 10 -7.02 14.58 12.48
CA CYS A 10 -7.20 13.81 11.25
C CYS A 10 -7.77 14.67 10.11
N ASN A 11 -8.57 15.71 10.42
CA ASN A 11 -9.10 16.63 9.41
C ASN A 11 -8.03 17.49 8.73
N GLU A 12 -6.89 17.68 9.38
CA GLU A 12 -5.77 18.44 8.83
C GLU A 12 -4.95 17.59 7.83
N MET A 13 -5.15 16.26 7.85
CA MET A 13 -4.42 15.31 7.02
C MET A 13 -5.17 15.03 5.73
N LYS A 14 -4.65 15.55 4.62
CA LYS A 14 -5.24 15.31 3.31
C LYS A 14 -4.97 13.88 2.82
N GLY A 15 -6.03 13.08 2.73
CA GLY A 15 -5.98 11.71 2.19
C GLY A 15 -6.95 11.49 1.03
N TYR A 16 -6.81 10.33 0.41
CA TYR A 16 -7.53 9.97 -0.80
C TYR A 16 -7.95 8.50 -0.82
N ARG A 17 -9.07 8.22 -1.48
CA ARG A 17 -9.45 6.88 -1.92
C ARG A 17 -8.86 6.59 -3.30
N VAL A 18 -8.49 5.34 -3.54
CA VAL A 18 -8.10 4.85 -4.87
C VAL A 18 -9.15 3.89 -5.39
N MET A 19 -9.65 4.15 -6.59
CA MET A 19 -10.74 3.38 -7.21
C MET A 19 -10.42 3.03 -8.66
N GLU A 20 -10.91 1.90 -9.17
CA GLU A 20 -10.82 1.57 -10.59
C GLU A 20 -11.60 2.58 -11.44
N ARG A 21 -10.87 3.47 -12.11
CA ARG A 21 -11.37 4.48 -13.04
C ARG A 21 -10.19 5.15 -13.71
N LYS A 22 -10.42 5.77 -14.87
CA LYS A 22 -9.42 6.63 -15.50
C LYS A 22 -9.24 7.94 -14.72
N ASP A 23 -7.97 8.31 -14.49
CA ASP A 23 -7.56 9.63 -14.02
C ASP A 23 -6.91 10.44 -15.17
N SER A 24 -6.69 11.72 -14.92
CA SER A 24 -5.84 12.60 -15.71
C SER A 24 -4.35 12.24 -15.64
N TYR A 25 -3.93 11.65 -14.52
CA TYR A 25 -2.58 11.13 -14.30
C TYR A 25 -2.54 9.61 -14.50
N ASN A 26 -1.35 9.06 -14.73
CA ASN A 26 -1.21 7.64 -15.08
C ASN A 26 -1.01 6.76 -13.84
N HIS A 27 -2.04 6.70 -12.98
CA HIS A 27 -2.09 5.76 -11.85
C HIS A 27 -2.70 4.44 -12.29
N TYR A 28 -2.17 3.33 -11.81
CA TYR A 28 -2.68 2.01 -12.20
C TYR A 28 -2.52 0.95 -11.11
N PHE A 29 -3.44 -0.01 -11.14
CA PHE A 29 -3.35 -1.27 -10.41
C PHE A 29 -2.67 -2.32 -11.28
N GLY A 30 -1.91 -3.22 -10.65
CA GLY A 30 -1.25 -4.34 -11.32
C GLY A 30 -0.23 -3.91 -12.37
N GLY A 31 0.07 -4.81 -13.31
CA GLY A 31 1.04 -4.59 -14.39
C GLY A 31 2.48 -4.97 -14.05
N GLN A 32 3.38 -4.75 -15.02
CA GLN A 32 4.79 -5.16 -14.92
C GLN A 32 5.74 -4.12 -15.53
N ASP A 33 5.37 -2.83 -15.41
CA ASP A 33 6.14 -1.72 -16.00
C ASP A 33 7.47 -1.46 -15.27
N CYS A 34 7.63 -1.98 -14.04
CA CYS A 34 8.85 -1.89 -13.27
C CYS A 34 9.60 -3.24 -13.24
N ASN A 35 10.90 -3.17 -12.97
CA ASN A 35 11.75 -4.31 -12.71
C ASN A 35 11.64 -4.72 -11.23
N PHE A 36 10.87 -5.79 -10.98
CA PHE A 36 10.64 -6.34 -9.64
C PHE A 36 11.57 -7.51 -9.33
N PRO A 37 12.04 -7.62 -8.07
CA PRO A 37 12.81 -8.76 -7.63
C PRO A 37 11.92 -9.98 -7.49
N LYS A 38 12.53 -11.16 -7.34
CA LYS A 38 11.83 -12.39 -6.97
C LYS A 38 11.70 -12.49 -5.45
N CYS A 39 10.55 -12.94 -4.97
CA CYS A 39 10.35 -13.31 -3.58
C CYS A 39 11.28 -14.47 -3.23
N LYS A 40 11.97 -14.37 -2.09
CA LYS A 40 12.92 -15.39 -1.63
C LYS A 40 12.25 -16.71 -1.23
N LEU A 41 10.96 -16.66 -0.86
CA LEU A 41 10.21 -17.84 -0.39
C LEU A 41 9.56 -18.59 -1.56
N CYS A 42 8.65 -17.96 -2.31
CA CYS A 42 7.92 -18.64 -3.39
C CYS A 42 8.64 -18.61 -4.76
N GLY A 43 9.68 -17.80 -4.93
CA GLY A 43 10.45 -17.69 -6.19
C GLY A 43 9.78 -16.88 -7.30
N GLU A 44 8.52 -16.48 -7.13
CA GLU A 44 7.79 -15.62 -8.06
C GLU A 44 8.25 -14.16 -7.99
N LYS A 45 7.96 -13.36 -9.01
CA LYS A 45 8.19 -11.90 -8.94
C LYS A 45 7.29 -11.28 -7.87
N MET A 46 7.79 -10.27 -7.17
CA MET A 46 6.95 -9.47 -6.27
C MET A 46 5.80 -8.84 -7.06
N HIS A 47 4.62 -8.76 -6.44
CA HIS A 47 3.44 -8.16 -7.06
C HIS A 47 3.59 -6.64 -7.01
N GLN A 48 3.37 -5.99 -8.15
CA GLN A 48 3.01 -4.57 -8.19
C GLN A 48 1.53 -4.47 -7.92
N ILE A 49 1.14 -3.94 -6.75
CA ILE A 49 -0.27 -3.83 -6.41
C ILE A 49 -0.83 -2.54 -7.00
N LEU A 50 -0.20 -1.42 -6.68
CA LEU A 50 -0.53 -0.10 -7.22
C LEU A 50 0.75 0.60 -7.68
N CYS A 51 0.62 1.50 -8.64
CA CYS A 51 1.70 2.39 -9.03
C CYS A 51 1.15 3.79 -9.27
N PHE A 52 1.73 4.76 -8.59
CA PHE A 52 1.29 6.15 -8.65
C PHE A 52 2.25 7.01 -9.47
N ASP A 53 1.68 7.89 -10.29
CA ASP A 53 2.39 8.93 -11.04
C ASP A 53 2.68 10.12 -10.10
N LEU A 54 3.96 10.35 -9.77
CA LEU A 54 4.37 11.42 -8.87
C LEU A 54 4.36 12.81 -9.53
N LYS A 55 4.02 12.90 -10.83
CA LYS A 55 3.68 14.17 -11.47
C LYS A 55 2.32 14.69 -11.03
N ASP A 56 1.50 13.87 -10.39
CA ASP A 56 0.26 14.31 -9.76
C ASP A 56 0.53 15.28 -8.60
N GLU A 57 0.10 16.54 -8.75
CA GLU A 57 0.27 17.58 -7.72
C GLU A 57 -0.40 17.22 -6.38
N ARG A 58 -1.39 16.32 -6.38
CA ARG A 58 -2.00 15.78 -5.16
C ARG A 58 -1.01 14.99 -4.30
N LEU A 59 0.05 14.46 -4.91
CA LEU A 59 1.09 13.63 -4.31
C LEU A 59 2.42 14.40 -4.11
N THR A 60 2.38 15.73 -4.15
CA THR A 60 3.58 16.59 -4.01
C THR A 60 4.39 16.26 -2.75
N GLU A 61 3.73 15.88 -1.66
CA GLU A 61 4.40 15.50 -0.42
C GLU A 61 5.18 14.18 -0.52
N LEU A 62 4.88 13.32 -1.50
CA LEU A 62 5.60 12.07 -1.76
C LEU A 62 6.78 12.25 -2.72
N ARG A 63 6.83 13.37 -3.47
CA ARG A 63 7.93 13.66 -4.40
C ARG A 63 9.27 13.62 -3.67
N SER A 64 10.12 12.67 -4.02
CA SER A 64 11.56 12.68 -3.73
C SER A 64 12.29 12.89 -5.05
N GLY A 65 13.44 13.57 -5.01
CA GLY A 65 14.05 14.19 -6.20
C GLY A 65 14.35 13.24 -7.37
N GLU A 66 14.45 11.93 -7.11
CA GLU A 66 14.79 10.92 -8.12
C GLU A 66 13.63 10.02 -8.52
N LEU A 67 12.39 10.20 -8.02
CA LEU A 67 11.25 9.33 -8.33
C LEU A 67 10.21 10.03 -9.22
N ASP A 68 9.89 9.42 -10.37
CA ASP A 68 8.77 9.82 -11.23
C ASP A 68 7.50 9.01 -10.91
N ILE A 69 7.68 7.77 -10.44
CA ILE A 69 6.60 6.86 -10.06
C ILE A 69 6.86 6.26 -8.68
N LEU A 70 5.79 5.82 -8.02
CA LEU A 70 5.85 5.13 -6.74
C LEU A 70 5.10 3.79 -6.83
N PRO A 71 5.82 2.66 -7.05
CA PRO A 71 5.21 1.34 -7.00
C PRO A 71 5.01 0.88 -5.55
N LEU A 72 3.81 0.40 -5.23
CA LEU A 72 3.50 -0.32 -4.00
C LEU A 72 3.59 -1.81 -4.27
N VAL A 73 4.49 -2.48 -3.53
CA VAL A 73 4.93 -3.85 -3.82
C VAL A 73 4.81 -4.75 -2.61
N SER A 74 4.38 -5.99 -2.81
CA SER A 74 4.48 -7.05 -1.79
C SER A 74 4.37 -8.43 -2.46
N CYS A 75 4.62 -9.51 -1.71
CA CYS A 75 4.39 -10.87 -2.19
C CYS A 75 3.08 -11.41 -1.61
N LEU A 76 1.99 -11.34 -2.38
CA LEU A 76 0.66 -11.72 -1.89
C LEU A 76 0.40 -13.24 -1.83
N ASN A 77 1.28 -14.06 -2.41
CA ASN A 77 1.07 -15.51 -2.54
C ASN A 77 1.85 -16.36 -1.53
N CYS A 78 2.45 -15.76 -0.50
CA CYS A 78 3.18 -16.51 0.52
C CYS A 78 3.35 -15.73 1.82
N ALA A 79 3.81 -16.40 2.87
CA ALA A 79 4.03 -15.86 4.21
C ALA A 79 4.98 -14.66 4.30
N MET A 80 5.72 -14.36 3.23
CA MET A 80 6.63 -13.20 3.20
C MET A 80 5.90 -11.87 3.43
N VAL A 81 4.60 -11.80 3.12
CA VAL A 81 3.77 -10.60 3.39
C VAL A 81 3.52 -10.35 4.88
N TRP A 82 3.59 -11.38 5.72
CA TRP A 82 3.27 -11.26 7.14
C TRP A 82 4.32 -10.52 7.96
N GLU A 83 5.56 -10.46 7.44
CA GLU A 83 6.67 -9.78 8.09
C GLU A 83 6.98 -8.43 7.42
N PRO A 84 7.61 -7.48 8.15
CA PRO A 84 8.09 -6.26 7.55
C PRO A 84 9.10 -6.50 6.41
N GLN A 85 8.87 -5.84 5.28
CA GLN A 85 9.73 -5.91 4.10
C GLN A 85 10.21 -4.52 3.72
N TYR A 86 11.45 -4.43 3.24
CA TYR A 86 12.09 -3.17 2.87
C TYR A 86 12.60 -3.24 1.43
N PHE A 87 12.21 -2.24 0.64
CA PHE A 87 12.51 -2.17 -0.78
C PHE A 87 13.20 -0.85 -1.12
N GLN A 88 14.35 -0.93 -1.80
CA GLN A 88 15.02 0.21 -2.40
C GLN A 88 14.38 0.51 -3.74
N LEU A 89 14.00 1.76 -3.97
CA LEU A 89 13.61 2.27 -5.27
C LEU A 89 14.78 2.98 -5.95
N SER A 90 14.87 2.81 -7.26
CA SER A 90 15.86 3.47 -8.11
C SER A 90 15.30 3.64 -9.53
N ASP A 91 16.04 4.32 -10.41
CA ASP A 91 15.68 4.53 -11.81
C ASP A 91 14.28 5.15 -11.96
N ALA A 92 14.07 6.35 -11.40
CA ALA A 92 12.78 7.02 -11.42
C ALA A 92 11.63 6.25 -10.71
N GLY A 93 11.96 5.24 -9.91
CA GLY A 93 11.00 4.33 -9.26
C GLY A 93 10.72 3.05 -10.05
N LYS A 94 11.35 2.85 -11.21
CA LYS A 94 11.13 1.69 -12.08
C LYS A 94 11.92 0.46 -11.69
N THR A 95 12.90 0.57 -10.81
CA THR A 95 13.67 -0.58 -10.32
C THR A 95 13.48 -0.73 -8.82
N VAL A 96 12.99 -1.91 -8.41
CA VAL A 96 12.76 -2.28 -7.02
C VAL A 96 13.75 -3.36 -6.61
N GLN A 97 14.41 -3.18 -5.47
CA GLN A 97 15.36 -4.16 -4.92
C GLN A 97 15.00 -4.47 -3.47
N ILE A 98 15.05 -5.75 -3.08
CA ILE A 98 14.87 -6.15 -1.69
C ILE A 98 16.12 -5.75 -0.89
N ILE A 99 15.95 -4.89 0.11
CA ILE A 99 16.99 -4.60 1.11
C ILE A 99 16.91 -5.63 2.24
N GLN A 100 15.71 -5.83 2.77
CA GLN A 100 15.48 -6.70 3.90
C GLN A 100 14.11 -7.36 3.79
N GLN A 101 14.09 -8.64 4.10
CA GLN A 101 12.90 -9.47 4.21
C GLN A 101 13.15 -10.42 5.37
N ARG A 102 12.21 -10.50 6.31
CA ARG A 102 12.17 -11.52 7.33
C ARG A 102 11.04 -12.48 7.00
N ASN A 103 11.16 -13.69 7.48
CA ASN A 103 10.13 -14.70 7.31
C ASN A 103 10.22 -15.67 8.48
N MET A 104 9.11 -15.89 9.15
CA MET A 104 9.02 -16.88 10.24
C MET A 104 8.36 -18.19 9.80
N GLU A 105 7.73 -18.21 8.63
CA GLU A 105 6.91 -19.33 8.17
C GLU A 105 7.21 -19.75 6.72
N GLU A 106 7.34 -21.04 6.45
CA GLU A 106 7.54 -21.56 5.10
C GLU A 106 6.20 -21.87 4.40
N TRP A 107 5.25 -20.93 4.45
CA TRP A 107 3.94 -21.10 3.83
C TRP A 107 3.85 -20.40 2.46
N VAL A 108 3.31 -21.11 1.47
CA VAL A 108 3.05 -20.63 0.11
C VAL A 108 1.61 -21.01 -0.24
N MET A 109 0.89 -20.09 -0.88
CA MET A 109 -0.49 -20.26 -1.28
C MET A 109 -0.62 -21.39 -2.32
N GLU A 110 -1.69 -22.17 -2.22
CA GLU A 110 -2.00 -23.26 -3.15
C GLU A 110 -2.29 -22.70 -4.55
N GLU A 111 -1.97 -23.48 -5.60
CA GLU A 111 -2.01 -22.99 -6.99
C GLU A 111 -3.38 -22.45 -7.42
N GLU A 112 -4.46 -23.02 -6.89
CA GLU A 112 -5.83 -22.61 -7.21
C GLU A 112 -6.23 -21.26 -6.59
N ASP A 113 -5.57 -20.85 -5.50
CA ASP A 113 -5.87 -19.62 -4.77
C ASP A 113 -4.87 -18.49 -5.10
N LYS A 114 -3.76 -18.80 -5.77
CA LYS A 114 -2.72 -17.81 -6.10
C LYS A 114 -3.27 -16.67 -6.92
N LEU A 115 -2.94 -15.46 -6.49
CA LEU A 115 -3.06 -14.29 -7.33
C LEU A 115 -2.08 -14.38 -8.51
N PRO A 116 -2.47 -13.94 -9.71
CA PRO A 116 -1.60 -13.98 -10.88
C PRO A 116 -0.37 -13.08 -10.70
N VAL A 117 0.78 -13.56 -11.20
CA VAL A 117 2.03 -12.81 -11.27
C VAL A 117 2.40 -12.59 -12.75
N PRO A 118 2.31 -11.37 -13.29
CA PRO A 118 1.87 -10.12 -12.64
C PRO A 118 0.35 -10.04 -12.45
N LEU A 119 -0.09 -9.18 -11.53
CA LEU A 119 -1.51 -8.79 -11.43
C LEU A 119 -1.96 -8.13 -12.75
N PRO A 120 -3.18 -8.40 -13.23
CA PRO A 120 -3.76 -7.72 -14.39
C PRO A 120 -3.75 -6.21 -14.22
N LYS A 121 -3.48 -5.49 -15.31
CA LYS A 121 -3.34 -4.03 -15.28
C LYS A 121 -4.66 -3.33 -15.55
N THR A 122 -5.02 -2.37 -14.71
CA THR A 122 -6.14 -1.44 -14.94
C THR A 122 -5.79 -0.03 -14.44
N ASN A 123 -6.49 1.00 -14.94
CA ASN A 123 -6.28 2.37 -14.48
C ASN A 123 -7.03 2.61 -13.18
N VAL A 124 -6.42 3.37 -12.28
CA VAL A 124 -7.08 3.82 -11.06
C VAL A 124 -7.11 5.34 -10.99
N LYS A 125 -8.09 5.84 -10.24
CA LYS A 125 -8.29 7.26 -9.97
C LYS A 125 -8.15 7.51 -8.49
N ILE A 126 -7.46 8.60 -8.17
CA ILE A 126 -7.38 9.12 -6.81
C ILE A 126 -8.54 10.10 -6.64
N ILE A 127 -9.34 9.96 -5.59
CA ILE A 127 -10.40 10.91 -5.22
C ILE A 127 -10.23 11.31 -3.75
N ASN A 128 -10.68 12.50 -3.36
CA ASN A 128 -10.62 12.90 -1.95
C ASN A 128 -11.37 11.88 -1.09
N MET A 129 -10.87 11.68 0.13
CA MET A 129 -11.65 11.06 1.19
C MET A 129 -12.95 11.83 1.43
N ASN A 130 -14.00 11.08 1.72
CA ASN A 130 -15.23 11.61 2.29
C ASN A 130 -15.05 11.81 3.79
N ASN A 131 -16.04 12.44 4.44
CA ASN A 131 -15.97 12.69 5.88
C ASN A 131 -15.98 11.39 6.69
N GLU A 132 -16.71 10.38 6.21
CA GLU A 132 -16.82 9.06 6.84
C GLU A 132 -15.50 8.27 6.79
N ASP A 133 -14.53 8.69 5.97
CA ASP A 133 -13.18 8.10 5.98
C ASP A 133 -12.27 8.72 7.04
N ILE A 134 -12.64 9.85 7.62
CA ILE A 134 -11.77 10.66 8.48
C ILE A 134 -12.24 10.47 9.92
N PRO A 135 -11.55 9.63 10.71
CA PRO A 135 -12.07 9.27 12.01
C PRO A 135 -11.77 10.36 13.04
N THR A 136 -12.82 11.03 13.50
CA THR A 136 -12.71 12.10 14.52
C THR A 136 -13.00 11.61 15.93
N ASP A 137 -13.53 10.40 16.05
CA ASP A 137 -13.87 9.69 17.28
C ASP A 137 -13.79 8.17 17.03
N GLU A 138 -14.05 7.38 18.07
CA GLU A 138 -13.96 5.92 18.01
C GLU A 138 -15.02 5.30 17.08
N ASP A 139 -16.25 5.79 17.09
CA ASP A 139 -17.33 5.24 16.25
C ASP A 139 -17.02 5.46 14.76
N SER A 140 -16.58 6.66 14.39
CA SER A 140 -16.14 6.97 13.03
C SER A 140 -14.86 6.23 12.62
N TYR A 141 -14.05 5.79 13.59
CA TYR A 141 -12.89 4.93 13.33
C TYR A 141 -13.30 3.56 12.81
N TRP A 142 -14.25 2.92 13.48
CA TRP A 142 -14.77 1.63 13.06
C TRP A 142 -15.59 1.72 11.77
N GLU A 143 -16.36 2.80 11.58
CA GLU A 143 -17.05 3.06 10.30
C GLU A 143 -16.05 3.19 9.14
N ALA A 144 -14.93 3.90 9.34
CA ALA A 144 -13.90 4.03 8.32
C ALA A 144 -13.24 2.67 7.98
N PHE A 145 -13.07 1.79 8.97
CA PHE A 145 -12.61 0.41 8.76
C PHE A 145 -13.62 -0.41 7.95
N ASP A 146 -14.90 -0.35 8.28
CA ASP A 146 -15.97 -1.05 7.53
C ASP A 146 -16.01 -0.61 6.06
N LEU A 147 -15.83 0.68 5.78
CA LEU A 147 -15.81 1.20 4.42
C LEU A 147 -14.58 0.74 3.62
N PHE A 148 -13.48 0.41 4.30
CA PHE A 148 -12.22 0.02 3.67
C PHE A 148 -12.31 -1.43 3.20
N GLY A 149 -12.23 -1.65 1.89
CA GLY A 149 -12.48 -2.95 1.24
C GLY A 149 -13.91 -3.14 0.76
N LEU A 150 -14.85 -2.30 1.21
CA LEU A 150 -16.23 -2.25 0.69
C LEU A 150 -16.44 -1.15 -0.36
N GLU A 151 -15.84 0.03 -0.19
CA GLU A 151 -16.01 1.17 -1.08
C GLU A 151 -14.73 1.53 -1.86
N TYR A 152 -13.57 1.12 -1.35
CA TYR A 152 -12.26 1.33 -1.98
C TYR A 152 -11.22 0.37 -1.39
N VAL A 153 -10.23 -0.03 -2.20
CA VAL A 153 -9.19 -0.99 -1.80
C VAL A 153 -7.90 -0.35 -1.31
N CYS A 154 -7.72 0.95 -1.55
CA CYS A 154 -6.52 1.65 -1.09
C CYS A 154 -6.83 3.04 -0.53
N ARG A 155 -6.33 3.23 0.69
CA ARG A 155 -6.27 4.48 1.42
C ARG A 155 -4.90 5.11 1.16
N LEU A 156 -4.85 6.25 0.48
CA LEU A 156 -3.62 6.92 0.08
C LEU A 156 -3.47 8.24 0.83
N LEU A 157 -2.35 8.41 1.55
CA LEU A 157 -2.11 9.54 2.45
C LEU A 157 -3.23 9.70 3.50
N GLY A 158 -3.29 10.85 4.16
CA GLY A 158 -4.24 11.08 5.25
C GLY A 158 -3.86 10.36 6.55
N ALA A 159 -4.78 10.38 7.51
CA ALA A 159 -4.64 9.61 8.75
C ALA A 159 -4.76 8.11 8.43
N PRO A 160 -3.80 7.27 8.84
CA PRO A 160 -3.90 5.81 8.68
C PRO A 160 -5.00 5.23 9.57
N LEU A 161 -5.55 4.08 9.15
CA LEU A 161 -6.44 3.26 9.97
C LEU A 161 -5.62 2.08 10.48
N TYR A 162 -5.10 2.16 11.70
CA TYR A 162 -4.35 1.08 12.35
C TYR A 162 -5.20 0.32 13.38
N GLU A 163 -5.05 -0.98 13.48
CA GLU A 163 -5.50 -1.71 14.66
C GLU A 163 -4.61 -1.37 15.86
N ASP A 164 -3.29 -1.45 15.65
CA ASP A 164 -2.26 -1.12 16.61
C ASP A 164 -1.29 -0.08 16.04
N ILE A 165 -0.87 0.89 16.85
CA ILE A 165 0.12 1.89 16.40
C ILE A 165 1.40 1.15 15.98
N PRO A 166 1.88 1.32 14.74
CA PRO A 166 3.06 0.63 14.27
C PRO A 166 4.29 1.05 15.07
N GLU A 167 5.07 0.05 15.48
CA GLU A 167 6.39 0.26 16.06
C GLU A 167 7.47 0.25 14.97
N ASP A 168 8.64 0.80 15.28
CA ASP A 168 9.83 0.77 14.42
C ASP A 168 9.58 1.28 12.98
N LEU A 169 9.20 2.55 12.88
CA LEU A 169 9.10 3.27 11.60
C LEU A 169 10.43 3.92 11.18
N ALA A 170 11.56 3.55 11.78
CA ALA A 170 12.84 4.14 11.42
C ALA A 170 13.36 3.56 10.10
N CYS A 171 13.83 4.41 9.19
CA CYS A 171 14.50 3.97 7.98
C CYS A 171 15.78 3.19 8.35
N PRO A 172 16.00 1.98 7.79
CA PRO A 172 17.16 1.16 8.13
C PRO A 172 18.51 1.77 7.67
N THR A 173 18.47 2.79 6.80
CA THR A 173 19.67 3.44 6.26
C THR A 173 20.01 4.76 6.94
N CYS A 174 19.02 5.65 7.14
CA CYS A 174 19.26 6.98 7.72
C CYS A 174 18.66 7.19 9.11
N SER A 175 17.96 6.19 9.66
CA SER A 175 17.30 6.21 10.97
C SER A 175 16.23 7.29 11.16
N LYS A 176 15.90 8.06 10.11
CA LYS A 176 14.76 8.99 10.14
C LYS A 176 13.45 8.21 10.08
N GLU A 177 12.44 8.74 10.75
CA GLU A 177 11.08 8.21 10.70
C GLU A 177 10.55 8.20 9.26
N MET A 178 10.00 7.05 8.86
CA MET A 178 9.40 6.83 7.55
C MET A 178 7.97 7.33 7.56
N LYS A 179 7.57 8.02 6.49
CA LYS A 179 6.23 8.59 6.38
C LYS A 179 5.25 7.52 5.89
N TYR A 180 4.11 7.36 6.57
CA TYR A 180 2.98 6.61 6.03
C TYR A 180 2.59 7.15 4.66
N ILE A 181 2.42 6.25 3.69
CA ILE A 181 1.99 6.63 2.33
C ILE A 181 0.65 6.02 1.97
N ALA A 182 0.38 4.77 2.33
CA ALA A 182 -0.85 4.10 1.94
C ALA A 182 -1.14 2.88 2.81
N ALA A 183 -2.41 2.50 2.88
CA ALA A 183 -2.86 1.17 3.27
C ALA A 183 -3.60 0.54 2.08
N ILE A 184 -3.45 -0.77 1.90
CA ILE A 184 -4.18 -1.55 0.89
C ILE A 184 -4.87 -2.71 1.60
N THR A 185 -6.14 -2.92 1.29
CA THR A 185 -6.92 -4.08 1.74
C THR A 185 -7.43 -4.87 0.54
N GLN A 186 -8.05 -6.01 0.82
CA GLN A 186 -8.65 -6.86 -0.21
C GLN A 186 -10.00 -6.32 -0.69
N ASP A 187 -10.41 -6.76 -1.88
CA ASP A 187 -11.77 -6.53 -2.38
C ASP A 187 -12.72 -7.50 -1.67
N ILE A 188 -13.56 -6.98 -0.77
CA ILE A 188 -14.50 -7.79 -0.01
C ILE A 188 -15.60 -8.22 -0.99
N LYS A 189 -15.74 -9.55 -1.13
CA LYS A 189 -16.56 -10.24 -2.13
C LYS A 189 -18.01 -9.75 -2.10
N GLU A 190 -18.32 -8.77 -2.96
CA GLU A 190 -19.67 -8.28 -3.28
C GLU A 190 -19.64 -7.06 -4.23
N ARG A 191 -18.54 -6.30 -4.26
CA ARG A 191 -18.51 -4.95 -4.87
C ARG A 191 -17.68 -4.80 -6.15
N GLU A 192 -16.84 -5.79 -6.51
CA GLU A 192 -15.96 -5.75 -7.69
C GLU A 192 -15.18 -4.42 -7.80
N LEU A 193 -14.57 -3.98 -6.70
CA LEU A 193 -13.80 -2.73 -6.63
C LEU A 193 -12.61 -2.72 -7.60
N ILE A 194 -12.05 -3.91 -7.88
CA ILE A 194 -11.07 -4.16 -8.95
C ILE A 194 -11.60 -5.28 -9.84
N SER A 195 -12.13 -4.92 -11.01
CA SER A 195 -12.83 -5.86 -11.91
C SER A 195 -11.93 -6.86 -12.64
N VAL A 196 -10.61 -6.62 -12.64
CA VAL A 196 -9.66 -7.37 -13.47
C VAL A 196 -9.11 -8.63 -12.79
N VAL A 197 -9.36 -8.81 -11.49
CA VAL A 197 -8.94 -9.97 -10.70
C VAL A 197 -9.80 -10.06 -9.43
N ASP A 198 -10.12 -11.27 -8.96
CA ASP A 198 -10.68 -11.47 -7.62
C ASP A 198 -9.58 -11.12 -6.59
N PHE A 199 -9.52 -9.84 -6.19
CA PHE A 199 -8.39 -9.29 -5.43
C PHE A 199 -8.48 -9.61 -3.94
N GLN A 200 -8.37 -10.92 -3.63
CA GLN A 200 -8.41 -11.46 -2.29
C GLN A 200 -7.06 -12.02 -1.92
N PHE A 201 -6.53 -11.59 -0.77
CA PHE A 201 -5.22 -12.03 -0.29
C PHE A 201 -5.21 -12.33 1.21
N GLY A 202 -6.36 -12.32 1.87
CA GLY A 202 -6.53 -12.60 3.29
C GLY A 202 -7.06 -11.41 4.08
N GLU A 203 -7.56 -11.68 5.29
CA GLU A 203 -8.05 -10.67 6.24
C GLU A 203 -6.88 -9.91 6.86
N MET A 204 -6.30 -9.00 6.07
CA MET A 204 -5.21 -8.14 6.50
C MET A 204 -5.14 -6.85 5.67
N ASN A 205 -4.62 -5.80 6.30
CA ASN A 205 -4.27 -4.56 5.65
C ASN A 205 -2.76 -4.46 5.49
N ILE A 206 -2.29 -4.11 4.29
CA ILE A 206 -0.87 -3.88 4.00
C ILE A 206 -0.60 -2.38 4.07
N TYR A 207 0.22 -1.97 5.03
CA TYR A 207 0.65 -0.58 5.20
C TYR A 207 1.99 -0.35 4.50
N TYR A 208 2.12 0.84 3.94
CA TYR A 208 3.28 1.28 3.21
C TYR A 208 3.82 2.57 3.82
N TYR A 209 5.15 2.63 3.94
CA TYR A 209 5.86 3.80 4.43
C TYR A 209 7.02 4.12 3.51
N LEU A 210 7.34 5.40 3.37
CA LEU A 210 8.40 5.89 2.50
C LEU A 210 9.42 6.70 3.29
N CYS A 211 10.69 6.31 3.19
CA CYS A 211 11.80 7.21 3.46
C CYS A 211 12.14 7.96 2.18
N LYS A 212 11.80 9.25 2.12
CA LYS A 212 12.05 10.08 0.93
C LYS A 212 13.53 10.31 0.64
N ASP A 213 14.34 10.40 1.69
CA ASP A 213 15.77 10.69 1.57
C ASP A 213 16.56 9.50 1.02
N CYS A 214 16.11 8.28 1.34
CA CYS A 214 16.75 7.05 0.90
C CYS A 214 15.98 6.36 -0.23
N SER A 215 14.79 6.83 -0.62
CA SER A 215 13.90 6.16 -1.57
C SER A 215 13.61 4.70 -1.18
N ILE A 216 13.36 4.46 0.11
CA ILE A 216 13.07 3.12 0.66
C ILE A 216 11.59 3.03 1.00
N ILE A 217 10.92 1.98 0.54
CA ILE A 217 9.58 1.60 0.99
C ILE A 217 9.71 0.52 2.07
N LYS A 218 8.99 0.70 3.18
CA LYS A 218 8.69 -0.35 4.17
C LYS A 218 7.26 -0.82 3.92
N THR A 219 7.04 -2.12 3.95
CA THR A 219 5.70 -2.72 4.02
C THR A 219 5.55 -3.50 5.29
N GLU A 220 4.39 -3.44 5.93
CA GLU A 220 4.02 -4.32 7.04
C GLU A 220 2.52 -4.57 7.00
N ILE A 221 2.07 -5.62 7.68
CA ILE A 221 0.64 -5.92 7.77
C ILE A 221 0.11 -5.67 9.17
N GLN A 222 -1.20 -5.48 9.25
CA GLN A 222 -1.96 -5.79 10.44
C GLN A 222 -3.09 -6.70 9.99
N SER A 223 -3.22 -7.85 10.66
CA SER A 223 -4.40 -8.70 10.49
C SER A 223 -5.63 -7.91 10.93
N THR A 224 -6.77 -8.19 10.32
CA THR A 224 -8.08 -7.61 10.67
C THR A 224 -9.03 -8.69 11.14
#